data_AF-A0A150PHF9-F1
#
_entry.id   AF-A0A150PHF9-F1
#
_cell.length_a   1.000
_cell.length_b   1.000
_cell.length_c   1.000
_cell.angle_alpha   90.00
_cell.angle_beta   90.00
_cell.angle_gamma   90.00
#
_symmetry.space_group_name_H-M   'P 1'
#
loop_
_entity.id
_entity.type
_entity.pdbx_description
1 polymer ?
#
loop_
_entity_poly.entity_id
_entity_poly.type
_entity_poly.pdbx_seq_one_letter_code
_entity_poly.pdbx_strand_id
1 'polypeptide(L)'
;MGGGAVGGGRGGASGRGKARGQGAGGKNGGDKAKGGGKSACGAGKDGGGCPNHHGGRGSGKVAQGEPVDVVTGRVFTVPEADVDLPGPLPLEIVRSYGSQARERDIGLGFGWSHSLAWAVELRRRSTVVVTADGIEEEFGLVSRDAGVIGPHGWVLHREGNGFSLDFPDGDRLLFEPDPGDRAQHRFRLAA
;
A
#
# COMPACT_ATOMS: atom_id res chain seq x y z
N MET A 1 36.19 -10.79 56.30
CA MET A 1 35.53 -11.88 55.55
C MET A 1 35.38 -11.34 54.12
N GLY A 2 36.37 -11.50 53.24
CA GLY A 2 36.59 -12.65 52.33
C GLY A 2 35.84 -12.36 51.01
N GLY A 3 36.39 -12.28 49.80
CA GLY A 3 37.68 -12.69 49.24
C GLY A 3 37.46 -13.72 48.11
N GLY A 4 37.88 -13.41 46.86
CA GLY A 4 38.14 -14.36 45.74
C GLY A 4 37.02 -14.45 44.67
N ALA A 5 37.17 -14.05 43.39
CA ALA A 5 38.13 -14.39 42.31
C ALA A 5 37.76 -15.66 41.50
N VAL A 6 37.35 -15.46 40.23
CA VAL A 6 37.29 -16.43 39.12
C VAL A 6 37.62 -15.64 37.84
N GLY A 7 38.32 -16.08 36.80
CA GLY A 7 39.12 -17.25 36.45
C GLY A 7 39.87 -16.85 35.17
N GLY A 8 41.16 -17.16 35.01
CA GLY A 8 41.58 -18.29 34.19
C GLY A 8 41.83 -17.94 32.71
N GLY A 9 42.83 -17.11 32.42
CA GLY A 9 43.37 -16.92 31.05
C GLY A 9 44.61 -17.78 30.83
N ARG A 10 44.57 -18.69 29.85
CA ARG A 10 45.75 -19.42 29.36
C ARG A 10 46.23 -18.79 28.06
N GLY A 11 47.49 -18.35 28.06
CA GLY A 11 48.23 -17.96 26.87
C GLY A 11 49.06 -19.10 26.28
N GLY A 12 49.60 -18.83 25.08
CA GLY A 12 50.59 -19.63 24.35
C GLY A 12 50.12 -19.87 22.91
N ALA A 13 50.89 -19.67 21.84
CA ALA A 13 52.26 -19.19 21.68
C ALA A 13 52.45 -18.74 20.21
N SER A 14 53.49 -17.94 20.01
CA SER A 14 53.99 -17.33 18.79
C SER A 14 54.41 -18.28 17.65
N GLY A 15 54.23 -17.86 16.39
CA GLY A 15 54.90 -18.42 15.21
C GLY A 15 55.09 -17.37 14.11
N ARG A 16 56.35 -17.04 13.82
CA ARG A 16 56.83 -15.98 12.89
C ARG A 16 56.62 -16.35 11.42
N GLY A 17 56.35 -15.36 10.57
CA GLY A 17 56.04 -15.55 9.15
C GLY A 17 57.21 -15.79 8.21
N LYS A 18 56.86 -15.95 6.92
CA LYS A 18 57.69 -15.59 5.76
C LYS A 18 56.80 -15.14 4.61
N ALA A 19 57.07 -13.93 4.12
CA ALA A 19 56.61 -13.48 2.82
C ALA A 19 57.45 -14.14 1.72
N ARG A 20 56.78 -14.69 0.69
CA ARG A 20 57.31 -14.85 -0.68
C ARG A 20 56.14 -14.66 -1.63
N GLY A 21 56.22 -13.61 -2.46
CA GLY A 21 55.24 -13.31 -3.49
C GLY A 21 55.32 -14.27 -4.67
N GLN A 22 54.22 -14.32 -5.43
CA GLN A 22 54.19 -14.54 -6.87
C GLN A 22 52.80 -14.17 -7.37
N GLY A 23 52.75 -13.16 -8.24
CA GLY A 23 51.56 -12.83 -9.00
C GLY A 23 51.35 -13.85 -10.13
N ALA A 24 50.09 -14.18 -10.35
CA ALA A 24 49.52 -14.73 -11.58
C ALA A 24 48.02 -14.50 -11.45
N GLY A 25 47.26 -13.94 -12.36
CA GLY A 25 47.46 -13.63 -13.77
C GLY A 25 46.03 -13.58 -14.31
N GLY A 26 45.48 -12.38 -14.50
CA GLY A 26 44.15 -12.22 -15.08
C GLY A 26 44.16 -12.82 -16.48
N LYS A 27 43.40 -13.91 -16.66
CA LYS A 27 43.17 -14.51 -17.98
C LYS A 27 41.74 -15.01 -18.10
N ASN A 28 41.09 -14.44 -19.12
CA ASN A 28 40.08 -15.02 -19.99
C ASN A 28 38.63 -14.97 -19.51
N GLY A 29 37.94 -13.90 -19.94
CA GLY A 29 36.53 -13.95 -20.27
C GLY A 29 36.30 -15.03 -21.33
N GLY A 30 35.44 -15.99 -20.98
CA GLY A 30 34.86 -16.94 -21.91
C GLY A 30 33.41 -16.56 -22.15
N ASP A 31 33.10 -16.17 -23.38
CA ASP A 31 31.74 -16.00 -23.85
C ASP A 31 30.98 -17.34 -23.83
N LYS A 32 29.73 -17.28 -23.35
CA LYS A 32 28.64 -18.28 -23.43
C LYS A 32 28.55 -19.30 -22.29
N ALA A 33 27.80 -18.91 -21.25
CA ALA A 33 26.86 -19.81 -20.58
C ALA A 33 25.45 -19.22 -20.71
N LYS A 34 24.68 -19.71 -21.69
CA LYS A 34 23.24 -19.45 -21.79
C LYS A 34 22.53 -20.25 -20.68
N GLY A 35 22.45 -19.68 -19.49
CA GLY A 35 21.53 -20.13 -18.44
C GLY A 35 20.11 -19.71 -18.81
N GLY A 36 19.31 -20.65 -19.28
CA GLY A 36 17.92 -20.42 -19.69
C GLY A 36 17.04 -20.02 -18.51
N GLY A 37 16.88 -18.71 -18.32
CA GLY A 37 15.76 -18.14 -17.58
C GLY A 37 14.48 -18.39 -18.37
N LYS A 38 13.59 -19.21 -17.82
CA LYS A 38 12.21 -19.28 -18.28
C LYS A 38 11.51 -17.96 -17.92
N SER A 39 11.67 -16.96 -18.79
CA SER A 39 10.75 -15.83 -18.90
C SER A 39 9.42 -16.34 -19.43
N ALA A 40 8.43 -16.44 -18.55
CA ALA A 40 7.03 -16.55 -18.93
C ALA A 40 6.31 -15.21 -18.70
N CYS A 41 6.82 -14.17 -19.35
CA CYS A 41 6.01 -13.07 -19.85
C CYS A 41 6.71 -12.60 -21.12
N GLY A 42 5.98 -12.60 -22.23
CA GLY A 42 6.53 -12.45 -23.56
C GLY A 42 7.32 -11.16 -23.71
N ALA A 43 8.50 -11.27 -24.33
CA ALA A 43 9.16 -10.17 -24.97
C ALA A 43 8.31 -9.71 -26.17
N GLY A 44 7.34 -8.84 -25.90
CA GLY A 44 6.76 -7.96 -26.91
C GLY A 44 7.46 -6.61 -26.78
N LYS A 45 8.18 -6.19 -27.83
CA LYS A 45 8.30 -4.75 -28.08
C LYS A 45 6.85 -4.27 -28.22
N ASP A 46 6.45 -3.37 -27.33
CA ASP A 46 5.09 -2.79 -27.18
C ASP A 46 4.13 -3.53 -26.22
N GLY A 47 4.65 -4.06 -25.10
CA GLY A 47 3.84 -4.56 -23.97
C GLY A 47 3.13 -3.44 -23.19
N GLY A 48 2.06 -2.90 -23.77
CA GLY A 48 1.13 -2.00 -23.11
C GLY A 48 0.33 -2.65 -21.98
N GLY A 49 -0.05 -1.81 -21.00
CA GLY A 49 -1.25 -1.99 -20.20
C GLY A 49 -1.21 -3.02 -19.08
N CYS A 50 -0.43 -2.78 -18.03
CA CYS A 50 -0.75 -3.37 -16.72
C CYS A 50 -1.96 -2.62 -16.13
N PRO A 51 -3.06 -3.29 -15.76
CA PRO A 51 -4.33 -2.62 -15.40
C PRO A 51 -4.34 -1.91 -14.03
N ASN A 52 -3.19 -1.69 -13.39
CA ASN A 52 -3.09 -1.00 -12.10
C ASN A 52 -2.14 0.21 -12.14
N HIS A 53 -2.46 1.16 -13.03
CA HIS A 53 -1.75 2.44 -13.13
C HIS A 53 -2.65 3.64 -12.81
N HIS A 54 -3.25 3.66 -11.61
CA HIS A 54 -3.69 4.89 -10.96
C HIS A 54 -3.03 4.98 -9.59
N GLY A 55 -2.10 5.92 -9.45
CA GLY A 55 -1.34 6.15 -8.22
C GLY A 55 0.01 6.80 -8.53
N GLY A 56 0.22 8.01 -8.02
CA GLY A 56 1.39 8.85 -8.30
C GLY A 56 2.73 8.21 -7.92
N ARG A 57 3.81 8.87 -8.36
CA ARG A 57 5.25 8.48 -8.30
C ARG A 57 5.85 8.22 -6.89
N GLY A 58 5.03 8.05 -5.86
CA GLY A 58 5.45 7.74 -4.48
C GLY A 58 4.87 6.46 -3.89
N SER A 59 3.98 5.76 -4.60
CA SER A 59 3.48 4.45 -4.14
C SER A 59 4.54 3.38 -4.40
N GLY A 60 5.04 2.76 -3.33
CA GLY A 60 5.98 1.65 -3.38
C GLY A 60 5.51 0.55 -4.33
N LYS A 61 6.10 0.51 -5.51
CA LYS A 61 5.93 -0.59 -6.46
C LYS A 61 7.03 -1.61 -6.19
N VAL A 62 6.61 -2.88 -6.19
CA VAL A 62 7.40 -4.12 -6.27
C VAL A 62 7.83 -4.73 -4.92
N ALA A 63 6.90 -5.43 -4.28
CA ALA A 63 7.25 -6.73 -3.69
C ALA A 63 6.88 -7.80 -4.72
N GLN A 64 7.87 -8.39 -5.38
CA GLN A 64 7.62 -9.56 -6.23
C GLN A 64 7.25 -10.74 -5.33
N GLY A 65 5.96 -11.07 -5.24
CA GLY A 65 5.47 -12.33 -4.69
C GLY A 65 5.32 -12.43 -3.16
N GLU A 66 5.84 -11.49 -2.38
CA GLU A 66 5.69 -11.50 -0.92
C GLU A 66 4.62 -10.48 -0.48
N PRO A 67 3.67 -10.85 0.41
CA PRO A 67 2.57 -10.00 0.86
C PRO A 67 3.03 -8.92 1.86
N VAL A 68 4.19 -8.32 1.62
CA VAL A 68 4.83 -7.33 2.49
C VAL A 68 5.43 -6.21 1.67
N ASP A 69 5.08 -4.97 2.04
CA ASP A 69 5.72 -3.78 1.50
C ASP A 69 7.10 -3.62 2.15
N VAL A 70 8.16 -3.69 1.35
CA VAL A 70 9.55 -3.66 1.83
C VAL A 70 9.97 -2.31 2.42
N VAL A 71 9.28 -1.22 2.07
CA VAL A 71 9.59 0.13 2.57
C VAL A 71 8.86 0.37 3.90
N THR A 72 7.59 0.01 3.96
CA THR A 72 6.72 0.33 5.11
C THR A 72 6.59 -0.80 6.12
N GLY A 73 6.97 -2.03 5.76
CA GLY A 73 6.74 -3.24 6.55
C GLY A 73 5.27 -3.67 6.59
N ARG A 74 4.40 -3.06 5.78
CA ARG A 74 2.97 -3.34 5.77
C ARG A 74 2.70 -4.72 5.19
N VAL A 75 1.92 -5.53 5.91
CA VAL A 75 1.39 -6.80 5.39
C VAL A 75 0.10 -6.53 4.62
N PHE A 76 -0.05 -7.12 3.44
CA PHE A 76 -1.25 -6.95 2.61
C PHE A 76 -1.58 -8.20 1.80
N THR A 77 -2.83 -8.39 1.41
CA THR A 77 -3.20 -9.44 0.44
C THR A 77 -3.26 -8.88 -0.97
N VAL A 78 -3.09 -9.75 -1.96
CA VAL A 78 -3.49 -9.42 -3.32
C VAL A 78 -5.01 -9.18 -3.32
N PRO A 79 -5.51 -8.11 -3.99
CA PRO A 79 -6.95 -7.90 -4.13
C PRO A 79 -7.63 -9.09 -4.83
N GLU A 80 -8.74 -9.56 -4.26
CA GLU A 80 -9.51 -10.71 -4.75
C GLU A 80 -10.93 -10.27 -5.10
N ALA A 81 -11.38 -10.58 -6.31
CA ALA A 81 -12.74 -10.29 -6.76
C ALA A 81 -13.71 -11.30 -6.13
N ASP A 82 -14.64 -10.79 -5.31
CA ASP A 82 -15.72 -11.57 -4.71
C ASP A 82 -16.97 -11.59 -5.61
N VAL A 83 -17.20 -10.51 -6.35
CA VAL A 83 -18.34 -10.34 -7.25
C VAL A 83 -17.84 -9.69 -8.54
N ASP A 84 -18.20 -10.28 -9.68
CA ASP A 84 -17.98 -9.72 -11.01
C ASP A 84 -19.29 -9.82 -11.80
N LEU A 85 -19.91 -8.67 -12.05
CA LEU A 85 -21.15 -8.53 -12.81
C LEU A 85 -20.86 -7.70 -14.07
N PRO A 86 -20.55 -8.34 -15.20
CA PRO A 86 -20.35 -7.65 -16.45
C PRO A 86 -21.68 -7.14 -17.02
N GLY A 87 -21.66 -6.04 -17.75
CA GLY A 87 -22.84 -5.48 -18.39
C GLY A 87 -22.69 -4.01 -18.75
N PRO A 88 -23.79 -3.36 -19.19
CA PRO A 88 -23.81 -1.93 -19.49
C PRO A 88 -23.49 -1.04 -18.28
N LEU A 89 -23.74 -1.56 -17.07
CA LEU A 89 -23.31 -0.97 -15.80
C LEU A 89 -22.47 -2.03 -15.06
N PRO A 90 -21.17 -2.12 -15.35
CA PRO A 90 -20.31 -3.13 -14.74
C PRO A 90 -20.15 -2.88 -13.24
N LEU A 91 -20.24 -3.95 -12.44
CA LEU A 91 -19.99 -3.90 -11.01
C LEU A 91 -18.99 -4.97 -10.61
N GLU A 92 -17.91 -4.55 -9.96
CA GLU A 92 -16.90 -5.44 -9.38
C GLU A 92 -16.72 -5.13 -7.88
N ILE A 93 -16.85 -6.17 -7.04
CA ILE A 93 -16.53 -6.07 -5.61
C ILE A 93 -15.23 -6.80 -5.37
N VAL A 94 -14.19 -6.04 -5.06
CA VAL A 94 -12.85 -6.56 -4.79
C VAL A 94 -12.54 -6.39 -3.32
N ARG A 95 -12.14 -7.46 -2.63
CA ARG A 95 -11.74 -7.47 -1.22
C ARG A 95 -10.22 -7.49 -1.09
N SER A 96 -9.70 -6.86 -0.05
CA SER A 96 -8.28 -6.93 0.31
C SER A 96 -8.06 -6.76 1.81
N TYR A 97 -6.90 -7.20 2.30
CA TYR A 97 -6.43 -6.94 3.64
C TYR A 97 -5.19 -6.05 3.61
N GLY A 98 -5.07 -5.14 4.58
CA GLY A 98 -3.88 -4.33 4.79
C GLY A 98 -3.66 -4.01 6.27
N SER A 99 -2.46 -4.29 6.78
CA SER A 99 -2.13 -4.07 8.20
C SER A 99 -2.09 -2.60 8.60
N GLN A 100 -2.02 -1.67 7.65
CA GLN A 100 -2.19 -0.23 7.91
C GLN A 100 -3.60 0.11 8.38
N ALA A 101 -4.62 -0.61 7.90
CA ALA A 101 -6.01 -0.41 8.27
C ALA A 101 -6.43 -1.27 9.48
N ARG A 102 -5.48 -1.83 10.24
CA ARG A 102 -5.77 -2.78 11.35
C ARG A 102 -6.65 -2.21 12.48
N GLU A 103 -6.78 -0.89 12.58
CA GLU A 103 -7.65 -0.23 13.56
C GLU A 103 -9.06 0.05 13.00
N ARG A 104 -9.24 -0.14 11.69
CA ARG A 104 -10.48 0.10 10.96
C ARG A 104 -11.23 -1.21 10.76
N ASP A 105 -12.51 -1.19 11.14
CA ASP A 105 -13.47 -2.23 10.83
C ASP A 105 -14.63 -1.64 10.00
N ILE A 106 -14.98 -2.34 8.93
CA ILE A 106 -16.10 -2.00 8.03
C ILE A 106 -17.19 -3.07 8.02
N GLY A 107 -17.16 -4.00 8.98
CA GLY A 107 -18.08 -5.13 9.05
C GLY A 107 -17.54 -6.43 8.44
N LEU A 108 -16.31 -6.40 7.90
CA LEU A 108 -15.58 -7.61 7.45
C LEU A 108 -14.49 -8.04 8.44
N GLY A 109 -14.31 -7.29 9.54
CA GLY A 109 -13.24 -7.47 10.49
C GLY A 109 -12.09 -6.47 10.27
N PHE A 110 -11.25 -6.33 11.30
CA PHE A 110 -10.16 -5.35 11.33
C PHE A 110 -9.14 -5.55 10.21
N GLY A 111 -8.82 -4.46 9.50
CA GLY A 111 -7.84 -4.45 8.41
C GLY A 111 -8.33 -5.01 7.08
N TRP A 112 -9.55 -5.56 7.03
CA TRP A 112 -10.20 -5.94 5.78
C TRP A 112 -10.92 -4.74 5.15
N SER A 113 -10.87 -4.65 3.82
CA SER A 113 -11.58 -3.64 3.05
C SER A 113 -12.14 -4.20 1.74
N HIS A 114 -13.02 -3.44 1.07
CA HIS A 114 -13.53 -3.76 -0.26
C HIS A 114 -13.67 -2.52 -1.16
N SER A 115 -13.84 -2.70 -2.48
CA SER A 115 -13.90 -1.61 -3.48
C SER A 115 -15.00 -0.56 -3.22
N LEU A 116 -16.07 -0.95 -2.52
CA LEU A 116 -17.17 -0.07 -2.10
C LEU A 116 -16.99 0.52 -0.67
N ALA A 117 -15.84 0.34 -0.03
CA ALA A 117 -15.63 0.75 1.37
C ALA A 117 -15.14 2.20 1.52
N TRP A 118 -15.54 3.10 0.62
CA TRP A 118 -15.22 4.52 0.72
C TRP A 118 -16.00 5.18 1.87
N ALA A 119 -15.38 6.15 2.53
CA ALA A 119 -16.02 6.93 3.57
C ALA A 119 -15.53 8.38 3.59
N VAL A 120 -16.31 9.25 4.22
CA VAL A 120 -15.88 10.57 4.64
C VAL A 120 -15.94 10.64 6.16
N GLU A 121 -14.90 11.19 6.77
CA GLU A 121 -14.79 11.38 8.22
C GLU A 121 -14.58 12.85 8.56
N LEU A 122 -15.43 13.37 9.45
CA LEU A 122 -15.27 14.69 10.03
C LEU A 122 -14.40 14.62 11.27
N ARG A 123 -13.29 15.34 11.22
CA ARG A 123 -12.41 15.61 12.34
C ARG A 123 -12.62 17.04 12.82
N ARG A 124 -12.06 17.35 13.99
CA ARG A 124 -12.24 18.67 14.63
C ARG A 124 -11.88 19.86 13.73
N ARG A 125 -10.90 19.69 12.82
CA ARG A 125 -10.36 20.77 11.97
C ARG A 125 -10.19 20.38 10.51
N SER A 126 -10.66 19.20 10.12
CA SER A 126 -10.51 18.70 8.77
C SER A 126 -11.60 17.70 8.43
N THR A 127 -11.86 17.57 7.14
CA THR A 127 -12.65 16.51 6.54
C THR A 127 -11.69 15.59 5.81
N VAL A 128 -11.82 14.29 6.05
CA VAL A 128 -10.96 13.26 5.48
C VAL A 128 -11.79 12.36 4.59
N VAL A 129 -11.32 12.11 3.37
CA VAL A 129 -11.83 11.04 2.52
C VAL A 129 -11.00 9.80 2.82
N VAL A 130 -11.67 8.71 3.18
CA VAL A 130 -11.05 7.39 3.32
C VAL A 130 -11.36 6.61 2.05
N THR A 131 -10.33 6.28 1.28
CA THR A 131 -10.44 5.50 0.05
C THR A 131 -10.87 4.05 0.34
N ALA A 132 -11.28 3.32 -0.70
CA ALA A 132 -11.65 1.91 -0.57
C ALA A 132 -10.55 1.04 0.06
N ASP A 133 -9.27 1.33 -0.16
CA ASP A 133 -8.14 0.60 0.41
C ASP A 133 -7.69 1.16 1.78
N GLY A 134 -8.43 2.12 2.33
CA GLY A 134 -8.22 2.65 3.68
C GLY A 134 -7.15 3.75 3.76
N ILE A 135 -6.76 4.36 2.64
CA ILE A 135 -5.88 5.52 2.61
C ILE A 135 -6.71 6.76 3.00
N GLU A 136 -6.13 7.61 3.84
CA GLU A 136 -6.73 8.86 4.26
C GLU A 136 -6.22 10.03 3.42
N GLU A 137 -7.13 10.78 2.81
CA GLU A 137 -6.85 12.00 2.06
C GLU A 137 -7.53 13.19 2.73
N GLU A 138 -6.75 14.17 3.19
CA GLU A 138 -7.27 15.31 3.95
C GLU A 138 -7.66 16.49 3.03
N PHE A 139 -8.87 17.03 3.21
CA PHE A 139 -9.42 18.16 2.45
C PHE A 139 -9.50 19.46 3.26
N GLY A 140 -9.02 19.47 4.50
CA GLY A 140 -9.22 20.61 5.40
C GLY A 140 -10.70 20.84 5.73
N LEU A 141 -11.10 22.06 6.07
CA LEU A 141 -12.49 22.38 6.41
C LEU A 141 -13.35 22.53 5.15
N VAL A 142 -14.35 21.66 5.00
CA VAL A 142 -15.37 21.78 3.95
C VAL A 142 -16.65 22.36 4.55
N SER A 143 -16.89 23.65 4.25
CA SER A 143 -18.13 24.35 4.63
C SER A 143 -19.34 23.72 3.97
N ARG A 144 -20.51 23.87 4.60
CA ARG A 144 -21.79 23.47 3.98
C ARG A 144 -21.97 24.23 2.66
N ASP A 145 -22.50 23.52 1.66
CA ASP A 145 -22.83 24.04 0.34
C ASP A 145 -21.60 24.58 -0.42
N ALA A 146 -20.42 24.05 -0.10
CA ALA A 146 -19.16 24.38 -0.75
C ALA A 146 -18.44 23.12 -1.25
N GLY A 147 -17.61 23.29 -2.28
CA GLY A 147 -16.66 22.29 -2.78
C GLY A 147 -15.23 22.72 -2.50
N VAL A 148 -14.38 21.79 -2.09
CA VAL A 148 -12.94 22.00 -1.88
C VAL A 148 -12.16 21.05 -2.78
N ILE A 149 -11.23 21.61 -3.55
CA ILE A 149 -10.28 20.83 -4.35
C ILE A 149 -9.23 20.25 -3.41
N GLY A 150 -9.05 18.93 -3.47
CA GLY A 150 -8.07 18.20 -2.68
C GLY A 150 -7.05 17.46 -3.53
N PRO A 151 -6.46 16.39 -2.97
CA PRO A 151 -5.50 15.53 -3.65
C PRO A 151 -6.02 14.98 -4.98
N HIS A 152 -5.12 14.66 -5.91
CA HIS A 152 -5.42 14.01 -7.18
C HIS A 152 -6.40 14.76 -8.11
N GLY A 153 -6.68 16.04 -7.82
CA GLY A 153 -7.67 16.84 -8.55
C GLY A 153 -9.12 16.53 -8.17
N TRP A 154 -9.33 15.76 -7.10
CA TRP A 154 -10.66 15.47 -6.58
C TRP A 154 -11.31 16.71 -5.97
N VAL A 155 -12.64 16.80 -6.05
CA VAL A 155 -13.39 17.87 -5.41
C VAL A 155 -14.38 17.27 -4.42
N LEU A 156 -14.22 17.59 -3.15
CA LEU A 156 -15.14 17.15 -2.10
C LEU A 156 -16.16 18.26 -1.83
N HIS A 157 -17.43 17.96 -2.08
CA HIS A 157 -18.56 18.83 -1.82
C HIS A 157 -19.28 18.40 -0.55
N ARG A 158 -19.72 19.36 0.24
CA ARG A 158 -20.64 19.12 1.36
C ARG A 158 -22.02 19.61 0.98
N GLU A 159 -22.94 18.68 0.76
CA GLU A 159 -24.28 18.98 0.23
C GLU A 159 -25.34 18.43 1.20
N GLY A 160 -26.26 19.29 1.66
CA GLY A 160 -27.34 18.86 2.57
C GLY A 160 -26.80 18.21 3.85
N ASN A 161 -27.16 16.94 4.08
CA ASN A 161 -26.65 16.15 5.22
C ASN A 161 -25.53 15.18 4.82
N GLY A 162 -24.99 15.24 3.60
CA GLY A 162 -23.99 14.30 3.10
C GLY A 162 -22.81 14.99 2.42
N PHE A 163 -22.08 14.19 1.65
CA PHE A 163 -20.96 14.63 0.83
C PHE A 163 -21.04 14.04 -0.57
N SER A 164 -20.37 14.67 -1.52
CA SER A 164 -20.04 14.05 -2.80
C SER A 164 -18.58 14.28 -3.15
N LEU A 165 -17.97 13.30 -3.81
CA LEU A 165 -16.60 13.37 -4.29
C LEU A 165 -16.61 13.26 -5.80
N ASP A 166 -16.22 14.34 -6.47
CA ASP A 166 -16.12 14.42 -7.93
C ASP A 166 -14.68 14.10 -8.36
N PHE A 167 -14.54 13.20 -9.33
CA PHE A 167 -13.26 12.77 -9.90
C PHE A 167 -12.97 13.51 -11.22
N PRO A 168 -11.70 13.72 -11.61
CA PRO A 168 -11.33 14.40 -12.84
C PRO A 168 -11.85 13.76 -14.14
N ASP A 169 -12.16 12.47 -14.12
CA ASP A 169 -12.73 11.71 -15.23
C ASP A 169 -14.26 11.87 -15.36
N GLY A 170 -14.89 12.58 -14.41
CA GLY A 170 -16.32 12.85 -14.39
C GLY A 170 -17.12 11.88 -13.51
N ASP A 171 -16.48 10.86 -12.94
CA ASP A 171 -17.14 9.99 -11.97
C ASP A 171 -17.45 10.74 -10.67
N ARG A 172 -18.50 10.30 -9.97
CA ARG A 172 -18.94 10.91 -8.72
C ARG A 172 -19.36 9.84 -7.71
N LEU A 173 -18.84 9.97 -6.50
CA LEU A 173 -19.29 9.19 -5.35
C LEU A 173 -20.19 10.06 -4.46
N LEU A 174 -21.27 9.46 -3.96
CA LEU A 174 -22.21 10.11 -3.03
C LEU A 174 -22.09 9.44 -1.66
N PHE A 175 -22.11 10.26 -0.61
CA PHE A 175 -21.96 9.80 0.77
C PHE A 175 -23.12 10.26 1.64
N GLU A 176 -23.70 9.32 2.39
CA GLU A 176 -24.75 9.55 3.37
C GLU A 176 -24.21 9.40 4.81
N PRO A 177 -24.83 10.02 5.83
CA PRO A 177 -24.48 9.76 7.22
C PRO A 177 -24.50 8.28 7.55
N ASP A 178 -23.45 7.79 8.21
CA ASP A 178 -23.43 6.41 8.69
C ASP A 178 -24.47 6.23 9.81
N PRO A 179 -25.49 5.36 9.64
CA PRO A 179 -26.50 5.14 10.67
C PRO A 179 -25.92 4.53 11.96
N GLY A 180 -24.74 3.89 11.87
CA GLY A 180 -24.02 3.38 13.03
C GLY A 180 -23.32 4.46 13.87
N ASP A 181 -23.07 5.64 13.30
CA ASP A 181 -22.40 6.75 13.97
C ASP A 181 -23.39 7.83 14.42
N ARG A 182 -23.78 7.75 15.70
CA ARG A 182 -24.70 8.73 16.31
C ARG A 182 -24.12 10.15 16.37
N ALA A 183 -22.80 10.31 16.32
CA ALA A 183 -22.17 11.63 16.30
C ALA A 183 -22.20 12.28 14.91
N GLN A 184 -22.60 11.53 13.86
CA GLN A 184 -22.64 11.98 12.46
C GLN A 184 -21.29 12.53 11.99
N HIS A 185 -20.20 11.93 12.47
CA HIS A 185 -18.86 12.25 12.01
C HIS A 185 -18.45 11.37 10.82
N ARG A 186 -19.04 10.18 10.67
CA ARG A 186 -18.77 9.26 9.57
C ARG A 186 -19.89 9.27 8.54
N PHE A 187 -19.49 9.25 7.28
CA PHE A 187 -20.36 9.14 6.12
C PHE A 187 -19.86 7.98 5.26
N ARG A 188 -20.77 7.17 4.73
CA ARG A 188 -20.48 5.99 3.90
C ARG A 188 -21.05 6.21 2.51
N LEU A 189 -20.62 5.41 1.54
CA LEU A 189 -21.26 5.43 0.21
C LEU A 189 -22.78 5.22 0.33
N ALA A 190 -23.53 6.06 -0.37
CA ALA A 190 -24.97 5.92 -0.51
C ALA A 190 -25.29 4.67 -1.34
N ALA A 191 -26.32 3.93 -0.91
CA ALA A 191 -26.83 2.73 -1.57
C ALA A 191 -28.01 3.06 -2.51
#